data_AF-A0A0F7FBF6-F1
#
_entry.id   AF-A0A0F7FBF6-F1
#
_cell.length_a   1.000
_cell.length_b   1.000
_cell.length_c   1.000
_cell.angle_alpha   90.00
_cell.angle_beta   90.00
_cell.angle_gamma   90.00
#
_symmetry.space_group_name_H-M   'P 1'
#
loop_
_entity.id
_entity.type
_entity.pdbx_description
1 polymer ?
#
loop_
_entity_poly.entity_id
_entity_poly.type
_entity_poly.pdbx_seq_one_letter_code
_entity_poly.pdbx_strand_id
1 'polypeptide(L)'
;MHKVATGLRGKLQNGDTLTADDVQEARIYAERYPSPTNLALYSQIKRDYENPSERPAPAPEPPKVTAEDVEAARVAAQRNPTPAVIARWALAKREYERGTADESN
;
A
#
# COMPACT_ATOMS: atom_id res chain seq x y z
N MET A 1 21.60 12.87 8.58
CA MET A 1 20.72 12.64 9.75
C MET A 1 19.25 13.00 9.53
N HIS A 2 18.87 13.85 8.55
CA HIS A 2 17.45 14.07 8.16
C HIS A 2 16.71 12.82 7.62
N LYS A 3 17.44 11.79 7.18
CA LYS A 3 16.86 10.58 6.58
C LYS A 3 16.01 9.74 7.54
N VAL A 4 16.30 9.78 8.84
CA VAL A 4 15.57 8.99 9.86
C VAL A 4 14.15 9.52 10.03
N ALA A 5 13.99 10.83 10.27
CA ALA A 5 12.66 11.44 10.39
C ALA A 5 11.84 11.35 9.08
N THR A 6 12.48 11.49 7.92
CA THR A 6 11.81 11.33 6.62
C THR A 6 11.39 9.88 6.37
N GLY A 7 12.24 8.91 6.68
CA GLY A 7 11.94 7.48 6.54
C GLY A 7 10.81 7.02 7.44
N LEU A 8 10.83 7.44 8.71
CA LEU A 8 9.79 7.11 9.69
C LEU A 8 8.44 7.74 9.35
N ARG A 9 8.43 8.99 8.86
CA ARG A 9 7.19 9.61 8.34
C ARG A 9 6.65 8.89 7.11
N GLY A 10 7.53 8.46 6.20
CA GLY A 10 7.13 7.66 5.05
C GLY A 10 6.44 6.37 5.48
N LYS A 11 7.04 5.64 6.43
CA LYS A 11 6.44 4.42 7.00
C LYS A 11 5.07 4.67 7.64
N LEU A 12 4.91 5.77 8.38
CA LEU A 12 3.62 6.17 8.96
C LEU A 12 2.57 6.49 7.90
N GLN A 13 2.95 7.21 6.84
CA GLN A 13 2.02 7.61 5.77
C GLN A 13 1.59 6.43 4.90
N ASN A 14 2.50 5.48 4.65
CA ASN A 14 2.23 4.30 3.83
C ASN A 14 1.53 3.17 4.60
N GLY A 15 1.43 3.28 5.94
CA GLY A 15 0.93 2.20 6.78
C GLY A 15 1.91 1.03 6.96
N ASP A 16 3.19 1.21 6.61
CA ASP A 16 4.23 0.19 6.72
C ASP A 16 4.43 -0.25 8.16
N THR A 17 4.66 -1.55 8.38
CA THR A 17 4.89 -2.13 9.72
C THR A 17 6.03 -1.41 10.44
N LEU A 18 5.72 -0.85 11.62
CA LEU A 18 6.71 -0.27 12.51
C LEU A 18 7.39 -1.37 13.31
N THR A 19 8.72 -1.28 13.42
CA THR A 19 9.54 -2.20 14.19
C THR A 19 9.98 -1.56 15.51
N ALA A 20 10.49 -2.37 16.44
CA ALA A 20 11.07 -1.85 17.69
C ALA A 20 12.25 -0.89 17.42
N ASP A 21 13.03 -1.17 16.36
CA ASP A 21 14.13 -0.31 15.93
C ASP A 21 13.62 1.07 15.50
N ASP A 22 12.50 1.14 14.77
CA ASP A 22 11.89 2.41 14.35
C ASP A 22 11.48 3.29 15.56
N VAL A 23 10.94 2.67 16.61
CA VAL A 23 10.58 3.34 17.86
C VAL A 23 11.82 3.87 18.57
N GLN A 24 12.87 3.05 18.64
CA GLN A 24 14.13 3.42 19.27
C GLN A 24 14.85 4.54 18.51
N GLU A 25 14.87 4.48 17.18
CA GLU A 25 15.42 5.53 16.32
C GLU A 25 14.65 6.85 16.49
N ALA A 26 13.31 6.79 16.51
CA ALA A 26 12.47 7.95 16.75
C ALA A 26 12.74 8.59 18.13
N ARG A 27 12.91 7.77 19.16
CA ARG A 27 13.26 8.20 20.51
C ARG A 27 14.61 8.90 20.53
N ILE A 28 15.66 8.26 20.01
CA ILE A 28 17.02 8.81 19.96
C ILE A 28 17.02 10.12 19.17
N TYR A 29 16.26 10.19 18.07
CA TYR A 29 16.14 11.39 17.25
C TYR A 29 15.45 12.53 18.01
N ALA A 30 14.36 12.25 18.73
CA ALA A 30 13.66 13.25 19.53
C ALA A 30 14.48 13.73 20.73
N GLU A 31 15.26 12.85 21.36
CA GLU A 31 16.18 13.19 22.45
C GLU A 31 17.36 14.04 21.95
N ARG A 32 17.92 13.71 20.77
CA ARG A 32 19.05 14.44 20.18
C ARG A 32 18.64 15.78 19.56
N TYR A 33 17.41 15.89 19.06
CA TYR A 33 16.86 17.10 18.45
C TYR A 33 15.50 17.44 19.07
N PRO A 34 15.48 17.93 20.32
CA PRO A 34 14.24 18.22 21.02
C PRO A 34 13.52 19.37 20.33
N SER A 35 12.41 19.03 19.68
CA SER A 35 11.46 19.97 19.12
C SER A 35 10.05 19.40 19.29
N PRO A 36 9.01 20.25 19.38
CA PRO A 36 7.63 19.78 19.47
C PRO A 36 7.27 18.80 18.35
N THR A 37 7.76 19.06 17.13
CA THR A 37 7.53 18.20 15.95
C THR A 37 8.18 16.83 16.10
N ASN A 38 9.40 16.75 16.64
CA ASN A 38 10.11 15.47 16.79
C ASN A 38 9.56 14.64 17.95
N LEU A 39 9.13 15.30 19.03
CA LEU A 39 8.44 14.65 20.15
C LEU A 39 7.07 14.11 19.73
N ALA A 40 6.34 14.87 18.92
CA ALA A 40 5.08 14.42 18.33
C ALA A 40 5.29 13.19 17.42
N LEU A 41 6.33 13.22 16.58
CA LEU A 41 6.68 12.08 15.72
C LEU A 41 6.97 10.81 16.53
N TYR A 42 7.80 10.89 17.57
CA TYR A 42 8.06 9.76 18.45
C TYR A 42 6.78 9.25 19.14
N SER A 43 5.95 10.15 19.67
CA SER A 43 4.69 9.77 20.34
C SER A 43 3.74 9.04 19.39
N GLN A 44 3.67 9.47 18.13
CA GLN A 44 2.85 8.84 17.11
C GLN A 44 3.38 7.45 16.73
N ILE A 45 4.69 7.32 16.48
CA ILE A 45 5.33 6.03 16.17
C ILE A 45 5.15 5.04 17.32
N LYS A 46 5.32 5.49 18.56
CA LYS A 46 5.13 4.67 19.74
C LYS A 46 3.67 4.19 19.84
N ARG A 47 2.70 5.09 19.67
CA ARG A 47 1.27 4.75 19.72
C ARG A 47 0.89 3.73 18.65
N ASP A 48 1.33 3.93 17.42
CA ASP A 48 1.05 3.05 16.29
C ASP A 48 1.72 1.68 16.43
N TYR A 49 2.90 1.62 17.05
CA TYR A 49 3.59 0.38 17.37
C TYR A 49 2.89 -0.40 18.49
N GLU A 50 2.42 0.29 19.55
CA GLU A 50 1.72 -0.32 20.68
C GLU A 50 0.28 -0.71 20.34
N ASN A 51 -0.36 -0.04 19.37
CA ASN A 51 -1.76 -0.26 18.98
C ASN A 51 -1.88 -0.49 17.46
N PRO A 52 -1.30 -1.58 16.91
CA PRO A 52 -1.37 -1.85 15.48
C PRO A 52 -2.80 -2.09 14.98
N SER A 53 -3.74 -2.41 15.88
CA SER A 53 -5.17 -2.61 15.59
C SER A 53 -5.94 -1.30 15.38
N GLU A 54 -5.44 -0.15 15.86
CA GLU A 54 -6.05 1.17 15.63
C GLU A 54 -5.57 1.80 14.31
N ARG A 55 -4.64 1.13 13.61
CA ARG A 55 -4.11 1.64 12.35
C ARG A 55 -5.19 1.50 11.26
N PRO A 56 -5.47 2.56 10.48
CA PRO A 56 -6.28 2.38 9.28
C PRO A 56 -5.60 1.30 8.44
N ALA A 57 -6.37 0.26 8.09
CA ALA A 57 -5.88 -0.79 7.22
C ALA A 57 -5.30 -0.13 5.96
N PRO A 58 -4.16 -0.62 5.42
CA PRO A 58 -3.67 -0.14 4.13
C PRO A 58 -4.83 -0.24 3.14
N ALA A 59 -5.05 0.82 2.36
CA ALA A 59 -6.06 0.80 1.32
C ALA A 59 -5.83 -0.45 0.46
N PRO A 60 -6.87 -1.22 0.11
CA PRO A 60 -6.70 -2.40 -0.72
C PRO A 60 -5.92 -2.00 -1.98
N GLU A 61 -4.85 -2.72 -2.27
CA GLU A 61 -4.06 -2.48 -3.48
C GLU A 61 -5.01 -2.49 -4.67
N PRO A 62 -4.92 -1.51 -5.59
CA PRO A 62 -5.79 -1.50 -6.76
C PRO A 62 -5.60 -2.83 -7.52
N PRO A 63 -6.70 -3.45 -7.99
CA PRO A 63 -6.61 -4.73 -8.66
C PRO A 63 -5.62 -4.64 -9.84
N LYS A 64 -4.75 -5.64 -9.95
CA LYS A 64 -3.71 -5.73 -11.01
C LYS A 64 -4.26 -5.60 -12.43
N VAL A 65 -5.54 -5.91 -12.60
CA VAL A 65 -6.28 -5.74 -13.84
C VAL A 65 -7.49 -4.88 -13.53
N THR A 66 -7.64 -3.78 -14.26
CA THR A 66 -8.78 -2.87 -14.11
C THR A 66 -9.92 -3.26 -15.05
N ALA A 67 -11.12 -2.71 -14.81
CA ALA A 67 -12.24 -2.89 -15.74
C ALA A 67 -11.93 -2.34 -17.15
N GLU A 68 -11.10 -1.30 -17.24
CA GLU A 68 -10.64 -0.72 -18.51
C GLU A 68 -9.75 -1.70 -19.29
N ASP A 69 -8.89 -2.45 -18.61
CA ASP A 69 -8.04 -3.47 -19.25
C ASP A 69 -8.86 -4.62 -19.83
N VAL A 70 -9.91 -5.04 -19.12
CA VAL A 70 -10.83 -6.09 -19.60
C VAL A 70 -11.59 -5.61 -20.84
N GLU A 71 -12.06 -4.36 -20.83
CA GLU A 71 -12.79 -3.77 -21.96
C GLU A 71 -11.88 -3.55 -23.17
N ALA A 72 -10.64 -3.08 -22.97
CA ALA A 72 -9.65 -2.96 -24.03
C ALA A 72 -9.33 -4.33 -24.66
N ALA A 73 -9.17 -5.38 -23.85
CA ALA A 73 -8.96 -6.74 -24.34
C ALA A 73 -10.20 -7.30 -25.07
N ARG A 74 -11.41 -6.97 -24.62
CA ARG A 74 -12.68 -7.32 -25.29
C ARG A 74 -12.78 -6.66 -26.66
N VAL A 75 -12.49 -5.37 -26.75
CA VAL A 75 -12.49 -4.61 -28.00
C VAL A 75 -11.42 -5.14 -28.96
N ALA A 76 -10.24 -5.49 -28.46
CA ALA A 76 -9.19 -6.13 -29.25
C ALA A 76 -9.63 -7.49 -29.80
N ALA A 77 -10.30 -8.32 -28.98
CA ALA A 77 -10.82 -9.62 -29.41
C ALA A 77 -11.96 -9.50 -30.43
N GLN A 78 -12.81 -8.47 -30.31
CA GLN A 78 -13.84 -8.18 -31.31
C GLN A 78 -13.27 -7.68 -32.64
N ARG A 79 -12.21 -6.86 -32.58
CA ARG A 79 -11.54 -6.33 -33.78
C ARG A 79 -10.67 -7.36 -34.50
N ASN A 80 -10.01 -8.25 -33.75
CA ASN A 80 -9.14 -9.27 -34.29
C ASN A 80 -9.23 -10.57 -33.49
N PRO A 81 -10.21 -11.45 -33.79
CA PRO A 81 -10.48 -12.67 -33.04
C PRO A 81 -9.47 -13.77 -33.38
N THR A 82 -8.20 -13.54 -33.06
CA THR A 82 -7.18 -14.60 -33.08
C THR A 82 -7.21 -15.36 -31.76
N PRO A 83 -6.82 -16.67 -31.75
CA PRO A 83 -6.74 -17.45 -30.51
C PRO A 83 -5.91 -16.78 -29.41
N ALA A 84 -4.83 -16.09 -29.77
CA ALA A 84 -3.98 -15.37 -28.83
C ALA A 84 -4.69 -14.15 -28.19
N VAL A 85 -5.48 -13.40 -28.96
CA VAL A 85 -6.19 -12.22 -28.46
C VAL A 85 -7.41 -12.63 -27.62
N ILE A 86 -8.12 -13.69 -28.01
CA ILE A 86 -9.21 -14.27 -27.23
C ILE A 86 -8.67 -14.80 -25.88
N ALA A 87 -7.52 -15.47 -25.89
CA ALA A 87 -6.87 -15.93 -24.66
C ALA A 87 -6.49 -14.78 -23.73
N ARG A 88 -5.98 -13.66 -24.28
CA ARG A 88 -5.68 -12.44 -23.50
C ARG A 88 -6.91 -11.85 -22.83
N TRP A 89 -8.04 -11.76 -23.54
CA TRP A 89 -9.31 -11.31 -22.95
C TRP A 89 -9.81 -12.24 -21.85
N ALA A 90 -9.78 -13.55 -22.07
CA ALA A 90 -10.19 -14.53 -21.07
C ALA A 90 -9.32 -14.49 -19.80
N LEU A 91 -8.01 -14.27 -19.95
CA LEU A 91 -7.08 -14.10 -18.83
C LEU A 91 -7.37 -12.81 -18.05
N ALA A 92 -7.49 -11.67 -18.76
CA ALA A 92 -7.78 -10.38 -18.12
C ALA A 92 -9.11 -10.43 -17.34
N LYS A 93 -10.15 -11.02 -17.94
CA LYS A 93 -11.45 -11.21 -17.26
C LYS A 93 -11.32 -12.04 -15.99
N ARG A 94 -10.60 -13.17 -16.05
CA ARG A 94 -10.40 -14.06 -14.88
C ARG A 94 -9.61 -13.40 -13.77
N GLU A 95 -8.60 -12.60 -14.12
CA GLU A 95 -7.78 -11.85 -13.15
C GLU A 95 -8.57 -10.72 -12.50
N TYR A 96 -9.40 -10.00 -13.27
CA TYR A 96 -10.32 -9.00 -12.74
C TYR A 96 -11.33 -9.62 -11.76
N GLU A 97 -12.01 -10.69 -12.15
CA GLU A 97 -12.98 -11.40 -11.30
C GLU A 97 -12.34 -11.94 -10.01
N ARG A 98 -11.09 -12.43 -10.08
CA ARG A 98 -10.33 -12.89 -8.92
C ARG A 98 -9.96 -11.73 -7.99
N GLY A 99 -9.52 -10.60 -8.53
CA GLY A 99 -9.19 -9.41 -7.74
C GLY A 99 -10.41 -8.83 -7.03
N THR A 100 -11.57 -8.79 -7.70
CA THR A 100 -12.83 -8.32 -7.09
C THR A 100 -13.42 -9.29 -6.07
N ALA A 101 -13.14 -10.59 -6.18
CA ALA A 101 -13.62 -11.59 -5.23
C ALA A 101 -12.87 -11.55 -3.89
N ASP A 102 -11.59 -11.16 -3.90
CA ASP A 102 -10.78 -10.96 -2.69
C ASP A 102 -11.27 -9.75 -1.87
N GLU A 103 -11.90 -8.77 -2.52
CA GLU A 103 -12.51 -7.58 -1.88
C GLU A 103 -13.86 -7.87 -1.19
N SER A 104 -14.44 -9.07 -1.38
CA SER A 104 -15.80 -9.41 -0.90
C SER A 104 -15.82 -10.37 0.30
N ASN A 105 -14.69 -10.65 0.96
CA ASN A 105 -14.60 -11.60 2.08
C ASN A 105 -14.07 -10.97 3.37
#